data_AF-A0A9W4XH81-F1
#
_entry.id   AF-A0A9W4XH81-F1
#
_cell.length_a   1.000
_cell.length_b   1.000
_cell.length_c   1.000
_cell.angle_alpha   90.00
_cell.angle_beta   90.00
_cell.angle_gamma   90.00
#
_symmetry.space_group_name_H-M   'P 1'
#
loop_
_entity.id
_entity.type
_entity.pdbx_description
1 polymer ?
#
loop_
_entity_poly.entity_id
_entity_poly.type
_entity_poly.pdbx_seq_one_letter_code
_entity_poly.pdbx_strand_id
1 'polypeptide(L)'
;MFSLPSFKIPSFLGSQTESGSRVDIDPVEIHNVETAADKRPRTLKHLLKANHVNHSIIYHNLTFHNHTPHILGSAYILGGTSEHLNAIYEKEDGELEPWKDSPGEISQDDWREFLGRREYGNRQ
;
A
#
# COMPACT_ATOMS: atom_id res chain seq x y z
N MET A 1 -29.42 25.29 44.06
CA MET A 1 -30.33 24.91 42.96
C MET A 1 -30.47 26.11 42.05
N PHE A 2 -29.88 26.09 40.86
CA PHE A 2 -29.98 27.18 39.88
C PHE A 2 -30.69 26.66 38.64
N SER A 3 -31.82 27.29 38.30
CA SER A 3 -32.62 27.00 37.11
C SER A 3 -32.25 27.99 36.02
N LEU A 4 -31.83 27.50 34.85
CA LEU A 4 -31.56 28.33 33.68
C LEU A 4 -32.85 28.55 32.87
N PRO A 5 -33.04 29.74 32.26
CA PRO A 5 -34.23 30.02 31.47
C PRO A 5 -34.18 29.29 30.12
N SER A 6 -35.32 28.78 29.68
CA SER A 6 -35.50 28.16 28.38
C SER A 6 -35.59 29.23 27.29
N PHE A 7 -34.53 29.37 26.50
CA PHE A 7 -34.57 30.16 25.27
C PHE A 7 -35.13 29.31 24.13
N LYS A 8 -36.30 29.70 23.60
CA LYS A 8 -36.86 29.10 22.37
C LYS A 8 -36.22 29.78 21.16
N ILE A 9 -35.34 29.05 20.49
CA ILE A 9 -34.72 29.49 19.23
C ILE A 9 -35.82 29.47 18.15
N PRO A 10 -35.99 30.53 17.36
CA PRO A 10 -36.99 30.53 16.31
C PRO A 10 -36.64 29.55 15.18
N SER A 11 -37.64 28.82 14.70
CA SER A 11 -37.54 27.78 13.65
C SER A 11 -36.99 28.26 12.29
N PHE A 12 -36.70 29.55 12.13
CA PHE A 12 -36.17 30.13 10.89
C PHE A 12 -34.63 30.22 10.86
N LEU A 13 -33.93 29.83 11.93
CA LEU A 13 -32.49 29.53 11.90
C LEU A 13 -32.21 28.06 11.53
N GLY A 14 -33.12 27.42 10.79
CA GLY A 14 -32.80 26.18 10.11
C GLY A 14 -31.69 26.46 9.11
N SER A 15 -30.46 26.05 9.44
CA SER A 15 -29.42 25.85 8.44
C SER A 15 -30.07 25.10 7.30
N GLN A 16 -30.13 25.72 6.11
CA GLN A 16 -30.32 24.97 4.89
C GLN A 16 -29.09 24.07 4.79
N THR A 17 -29.14 22.92 5.45
CA THR A 17 -28.33 21.78 5.08
C THR A 17 -28.88 21.41 3.71
N GLU A 18 -28.33 22.03 2.66
CA GLU A 18 -28.40 21.44 1.33
C GLU A 18 -28.06 19.98 1.52
N SER A 19 -29.06 19.11 1.37
CA SER A 19 -28.85 17.68 1.39
C SER A 19 -28.06 17.38 0.12
N GLY A 20 -26.74 17.55 0.20
CA GLY A 20 -25.84 17.21 -0.88
C GLY A 20 -26.21 15.81 -1.36
N SER A 21 -26.55 15.70 -2.64
CA SER A 21 -26.93 14.43 -3.26
C SER A 21 -25.85 13.40 -2.94
N ARG A 22 -26.17 12.42 -2.10
CA ARG A 22 -25.25 11.33 -1.78
C ARG A 22 -25.10 10.51 -3.05
N VAL A 23 -23.88 10.47 -3.58
CA VAL A 23 -23.54 9.57 -4.68
C VAL A 23 -23.46 8.18 -4.07
N ASP A 24 -24.41 7.32 -4.43
CA ASP A 24 -24.36 5.91 -4.09
C ASP A 24 -23.43 5.21 -5.09
N ILE A 25 -22.36 4.62 -4.59
CA ILE A 25 -21.33 3.97 -5.40
C ILE A 25 -21.26 2.53 -4.92
N ASP A 26 -21.41 1.59 -5.86
CA ASP A 26 -21.27 0.18 -5.56
C ASP A 26 -19.87 -0.14 -5.00
N PRO A 27 -19.76 -1.02 -3.99
CA PRO A 27 -18.47 -1.45 -3.48
C PRO A 27 -17.62 -2.07 -4.59
N VAL A 28 -16.33 -1.69 -4.63
CA VAL A 28 -15.36 -2.29 -5.55
C VAL A 28 -15.08 -3.75 -5.17
N GLU A 29 -14.73 -4.57 -6.16
CA GLU A 29 -14.33 -5.96 -5.93
C GLU A 29 -13.14 -6.02 -4.98
N ILE A 30 -13.23 -6.89 -3.97
CA ILE A 30 -12.13 -7.16 -3.04
C ILE A 30 -11.36 -8.37 -3.55
N HIS A 31 -10.12 -8.14 -4.00
CA HIS A 31 -9.25 -9.22 -4.46
C HIS A 31 -8.48 -9.87 -3.30
N ASN A 32 -8.89 -11.06 -2.86
CA ASN A 32 -8.15 -11.83 -1.85
C ASN A 32 -7.06 -12.70 -2.52
N VAL A 33 -5.84 -12.18 -2.56
CA VAL A 33 -4.66 -12.87 -3.12
C VAL A 33 -4.04 -13.90 -2.18
N GLU A 34 -4.33 -13.83 -0.88
CA GLU A 34 -3.64 -14.63 0.13
C GLU A 34 -4.15 -16.08 0.18
N THR A 35 -5.47 -16.26 0.07
CA THR A 35 -6.14 -17.56 0.22
C THR A 35 -6.77 -18.09 -1.06
N ALA A 36 -6.62 -17.40 -2.19
CA ALA A 36 -7.26 -17.81 -3.44
C ALA A 36 -6.67 -19.11 -4.01
N ALA A 37 -7.58 -20.00 -4.44
CA ALA A 37 -7.26 -21.29 -5.04
C ALA A 37 -6.94 -21.21 -6.55
N ASP A 38 -7.03 -20.02 -7.16
CA ASP A 38 -6.76 -19.84 -8.58
C ASP A 38 -5.27 -19.63 -8.86
N LYS A 39 -4.82 -20.05 -10.06
CA LYS A 39 -3.41 -19.92 -10.48
C LYS A 39 -2.95 -18.46 -10.46
N ARG A 40 -3.76 -17.55 -11.01
CA ARG A 40 -3.44 -16.13 -11.21
C ARG A 40 -3.12 -15.38 -9.91
N PRO A 41 -3.97 -15.38 -8.86
CA PRO A 41 -3.65 -14.74 -7.59
C PRO A 41 -2.46 -15.42 -6.87
N ARG A 42 -2.30 -16.74 -6.98
CA ARG A 42 -1.09 -17.41 -6.47
C ARG A 42 0.17 -16.93 -7.17
N THR A 43 0.13 -16.76 -8.48
CA THR A 43 1.26 -16.20 -9.25
C THR A 43 1.59 -14.79 -8.76
N LEU A 44 0.59 -13.90 -8.62
CA LEU A 44 0.82 -12.56 -8.08
C LEU A 44 1.48 -12.61 -6.69
N LYS A 45 0.93 -13.41 -5.76
CA LYS A 45 1.49 -13.60 -4.43
C LYS A 45 2.94 -14.10 -4.47
N HIS A 46 3.23 -15.07 -5.33
CA HIS A 46 4.58 -15.62 -5.48
C HIS A 46 5.57 -14.57 -5.99
N LEU A 47 5.21 -13.83 -7.03
CA LEU A 47 6.06 -12.80 -7.63
C LEU A 47 6.30 -11.62 -6.67
N LEU A 48 5.28 -11.19 -5.92
CA LEU A 48 5.45 -10.15 -4.90
C LEU A 48 6.42 -10.59 -3.80
N LYS A 49 6.33 -11.84 -3.36
CA LYS A 49 7.27 -12.41 -2.38
C LYS A 49 8.69 -12.54 -2.95
N ALA A 50 8.82 -13.03 -4.18
CA ALA A 50 10.11 -13.12 -4.87
C ALA A 50 10.77 -11.74 -4.98
N ASN A 51 10.01 -10.73 -5.43
CA ASN A 51 10.50 -9.35 -5.51
C ASN A 51 10.99 -8.83 -4.15
N HIS A 52 10.18 -9.03 -3.09
CA HIS A 52 10.50 -8.54 -1.75
C HIS A 52 11.75 -9.20 -1.16
N VAL A 53 11.97 -10.49 -1.44
CA VAL A 53 13.13 -11.23 -0.95
C VAL A 53 14.39 -10.89 -1.73
N ASN A 54 14.27 -10.68 -3.05
CA ASN A 54 15.44 -10.57 -3.93
C ASN A 54 15.92 -9.14 -4.15
N HIS A 55 15.05 -8.13 -4.05
CA HIS A 55 15.37 -6.76 -4.50
C HIS A 55 15.19 -5.70 -3.43
N SER A 56 16.14 -4.77 -3.38
CA SER A 56 16.07 -3.60 -2.51
C SER A 56 14.83 -2.74 -2.81
N ILE A 57 14.21 -2.19 -1.76
CA ILE A 57 13.01 -1.31 -1.91
C ILE A 57 13.40 0.00 -2.60
N ILE A 58 14.59 0.49 -2.32
CA ILE A 58 15.15 1.71 -2.90
C ILE A 58 16.53 1.38 -3.44
N TYR A 59 16.80 1.78 -4.68
CA TYR A 59 17.99 1.40 -5.44
C TYR A 59 18.61 2.62 -6.12
N HIS A 60 19.80 2.48 -6.71
CA HIS A 60 20.60 3.56 -7.29
C HIS A 60 20.76 4.74 -6.34
N ASN A 61 21.51 4.53 -5.26
CA ASN A 61 21.83 5.60 -4.30
C ASN A 61 20.58 6.31 -3.72
N LEU A 62 19.53 5.56 -3.37
CA LEU A 62 18.24 6.09 -2.86
C LEU A 62 17.47 6.99 -3.85
N THR A 63 17.79 6.94 -5.14
CA THR A 63 17.16 7.81 -6.14
C THR A 63 15.83 7.23 -6.62
N PHE A 64 15.77 5.89 -6.76
CA PHE A 64 14.62 5.20 -7.35
C PHE A 64 14.03 4.18 -6.38
N HIS A 65 12.72 3.98 -6.48
CA HIS A 65 11.99 2.98 -5.70
C HIS A 65 11.66 1.77 -6.58
N ASN A 66 11.66 0.58 -6.02
CA ASN A 66 11.23 -0.61 -6.74
C ASN A 66 9.73 -0.51 -7.08
N HIS A 67 9.41 -0.37 -8.37
CA HIS A 67 8.04 -0.19 -8.85
C HIS A 67 7.34 -1.52 -9.21
N THR A 68 8.06 -2.65 -9.21
CA THR A 68 7.53 -3.95 -9.59
C THR A 68 6.25 -4.34 -8.82
N PRO A 69 6.11 -4.08 -7.50
CA PRO A 69 4.87 -4.37 -6.78
C PRO A 69 3.66 -3.59 -7.35
N HIS A 70 3.87 -2.32 -7.69
CA HIS A 70 2.82 -1.46 -8.23
C HIS A 70 2.39 -1.89 -9.63
N ILE A 71 3.36 -2.26 -10.48
CA ILE A 71 3.09 -2.72 -11.85
C ILE A 71 2.36 -4.06 -11.81
N LEU A 72 2.83 -5.03 -11.02
CA LEU A 72 2.19 -6.34 -10.87
C LEU A 72 0.76 -6.22 -10.31
N GLY A 73 0.55 -5.40 -9.28
CA GLY A 73 -0.77 -5.16 -8.70
C GLY A 73 -1.73 -4.53 -9.71
N SER A 74 -1.26 -3.50 -10.43
CA SER A 74 -2.05 -2.82 -11.46
C SER A 74 -2.43 -3.76 -12.60
N ALA A 75 -1.46 -4.52 -13.13
CA ALA A 75 -1.69 -5.50 -14.18
C ALA A 75 -2.70 -6.57 -13.74
N TYR A 76 -2.61 -7.04 -12.49
CA TYR A 76 -3.56 -8.01 -11.95
C TYR A 76 -5.00 -7.46 -11.86
N ILE A 77 -5.18 -6.24 -11.35
CA ILE A 77 -6.50 -5.59 -11.25
C ILE A 77 -7.10 -5.40 -12.66
N LEU A 78 -6.27 -5.04 -13.63
CA LEU A 78 -6.68 -4.85 -15.03
C LEU A 78 -6.85 -6.15 -15.83
N GLY A 79 -6.84 -7.32 -15.17
CA GLY A 79 -7.13 -8.62 -15.80
C GLY A 79 -5.93 -9.33 -16.42
N GLY A 80 -4.70 -8.94 -16.07
CA GLY A 80 -3.48 -9.60 -16.53
C GLY A 80 -3.44 -11.08 -16.16
N THR A 81 -3.08 -11.94 -17.11
CA THR A 81 -2.94 -13.38 -16.94
C THR A 81 -1.71 -13.76 -16.12
N SER A 82 -1.59 -15.01 -15.69
CA SER A 82 -0.41 -15.47 -14.94
C SER A 82 0.87 -15.32 -15.78
N GLU A 83 0.77 -15.60 -17.08
CA GLU A 83 1.86 -15.50 -18.04
C GLU A 83 2.28 -14.03 -18.24
N HIS A 84 1.31 -13.11 -18.32
CA HIS A 84 1.59 -11.67 -18.39
C HIS A 84 2.30 -11.17 -17.13
N LEU A 85 1.88 -11.62 -15.94
CA LEU A 85 2.54 -11.24 -14.69
C LEU A 85 3.99 -11.73 -14.61
N ASN A 86 4.28 -12.94 -15.09
CA ASN A 86 5.65 -13.45 -15.14
C ASN A 86 6.50 -12.64 -16.11
N ALA A 87 5.97 -12.30 -17.30
CA ALA A 87 6.69 -11.48 -18.28
C ALA A 87 7.02 -10.08 -17.75
N ILE A 88 6.09 -9.45 -17.00
CA ILE A 88 6.35 -8.20 -16.29
C ILE A 88 7.48 -8.39 -15.29
N TYR A 89 7.40 -9.41 -14.44
CA TYR A 89 8.41 -9.64 -13.41
C TYR A 89 9.80 -9.86 -14.01
N GLU A 90 9.93 -10.72 -15.02
CA GLU A 90 11.20 -10.99 -15.72
C GLU A 90 11.80 -9.74 -16.35
N LYS A 91 10.95 -8.84 -16.87
CA LYS A 91 11.40 -7.57 -17.45
C LYS A 91 11.94 -6.61 -16.40
N GLU A 92 11.29 -6.51 -15.25
CA GLU A 92 11.67 -5.59 -14.17
C GLU A 92 12.86 -6.11 -13.35
N ASP A 93 12.95 -7.43 -13.12
CA ASP A 93 14.00 -8.10 -12.32
C ASP A 93 15.41 -7.73 -12.78
N GLY A 94 15.63 -7.58 -14.09
CA GLY A 94 16.95 -7.27 -14.66
C GLY A 94 17.51 -5.87 -14.36
N GLU A 95 16.68 -4.91 -13.94
CA GLU A 95 17.10 -3.52 -13.65
C GLU A 95 17.24 -3.23 -12.15
N LEU A 96 16.77 -4.13 -11.30
CA LEU A 96 16.71 -3.94 -9.86
C LEU A 96 18.02 -4.32 -9.18
N GLU A 97 18.34 -3.59 -8.11
CA GLU A 97 19.47 -3.93 -7.27
C GLU A 97 19.10 -5.08 -6.31
N PRO A 98 19.98 -6.08 -6.14
CA PRO A 98 19.79 -7.11 -5.15
C PRO A 98 19.57 -6.54 -3.75
N TRP A 99 18.84 -7.29 -2.96
CA TRP A 99 18.64 -7.00 -1.55
C TRP A 99 19.97 -6.95 -0.79
N LYS A 100 20.13 -5.95 0.10
CA LYS A 100 21.26 -5.87 1.04
C LYS A 100 20.74 -5.81 2.47
N ASP A 101 21.18 -6.78 3.28
CA ASP A 101 20.78 -6.86 4.68
C ASP A 101 21.26 -5.66 5.50
N SER A 102 20.42 -5.25 6.45
CA SER A 102 20.78 -4.27 7.47
C SER A 102 22.04 -4.72 8.23
N PRO A 103 22.97 -3.82 8.58
CA PRO A 103 24.11 -4.13 9.43
C PRO A 103 23.74 -4.68 10.81
N GLY A 104 22.52 -4.42 11.28
CA GLY A 104 22.03 -4.90 12.57
C GLY A 104 20.52 -4.72 12.72
N GLU A 105 19.99 -5.35 13.77
CA GLU A 105 18.60 -5.20 14.18
C GLU A 105 18.37 -3.81 14.80
N ILE A 106 17.19 -3.26 14.58
CA ILE A 106 16.73 -2.03 15.23
C ILE A 106 15.59 -2.41 16.17
N SER A 107 15.66 -1.93 17.40
CA SER A 107 14.64 -2.09 18.42
C SER A 107 13.73 -0.84 18.53
N GLN A 108 12.66 -0.97 19.32
CA GLN A 108 11.81 0.19 19.63
C GLN A 108 12.50 1.26 20.49
N ASP A 109 13.60 0.91 21.15
CA ASP A 109 14.32 1.82 22.04
C ASP A 109 15.33 2.69 21.28
N ASP A 110 15.92 2.18 20.19
CA ASP A 110 17.04 2.80 19.47
C ASP A 110 16.71 3.21 18.03
N TRP A 111 15.51 2.93 17.49
CA TRP A 111 15.16 3.26 16.09
C TRP A 111 15.40 4.71 15.67
N ARG A 112 15.29 5.66 16.60
CA ARG A 112 15.54 7.08 16.33
C ARG A 112 17.00 7.35 15.97
N GLU A 113 17.93 6.56 16.50
CA GLU A 113 19.38 6.69 16.25
C GLU A 113 19.78 6.25 14.85
N PHE A 114 18.91 5.48 14.19
CA PHE A 114 19.10 4.95 12.84
C PHE A 114 18.29 5.70 11.78
N LEU A 115 17.56 6.75 12.15
CA LEU A 115 16.83 7.58 11.19
C LEU A 115 17.77 8.21 10.17
N GLY A 116 17.44 8.02 8.89
CA GLY A 116 18.25 8.51 7.77
C GLY A 116 19.52 7.71 7.49
N ARG A 117 19.84 6.68 8.29
CA ARG A 117 20.94 5.76 7.99
C ARG A 117 20.51 4.79 6.90
N ARG A 118 21.02 5.01 5.69
CA ARG A 118 20.63 4.29 4.47
C ARG A 118 20.77 2.78 4.61
N GLU A 119 21.85 2.37 5.27
CA GLU A 119 22.22 0.98 5.45
C GLU A 119 21.23 0.20 6.33
N TYR A 120 20.41 0.88 7.14
CA TYR A 120 19.40 0.27 7.99
C TYR A 120 17.97 0.31 7.40
N GLY A 121 17.79 0.89 6.21
CA GLY A 121 16.48 1.02 5.56
C GLY A 121 15.92 -0.28 4.97
N ASN A 122 16.73 -1.34 4.97
CA ASN A 122 16.44 -2.61 4.34
C ASN A 122 16.40 -3.72 5.43
N ARG A 123 15.22 -4.36 5.63
CA ARG A 123 14.89 -5.59 6.41
C ARG A 123 15.46 -5.61 7.83
N GLN A 124 14.53 -5.52 8.77
CA GLN A 124 14.65 -6.05 10.12
C GLN A 124 14.08 -7.48 10.12
#